data_AF-A0A1F6G6S8-F1
#
_entry.id   AF-A0A1F6G6S8-F1
#
_cell.length_a   1.000
_cell.length_b   1.000
_cell.length_c   1.000
_cell.angle_alpha   90.00
_cell.angle_beta   90.00
_cell.angle_gamma   90.00
#
_symmetry.space_group_name_H-M   'P 1'
#
loop_
_entity.id
_entity.type
_entity.pdbx_description
1 polymer ?
#
loop_
_entity_poly.entity_id
_entity_poly.type
_entity_poly.pdbx_seq_one_letter_code
_entity_poly.pdbx_strand_id
1 'polypeptide(L)'
;MRLANGFTLIELMVVLAIIGVIMSVVLTGQSTFNKTLILQNTAYDIALTLRNAETYGLGSRAASAISNSGYGVHFGIGTPGFLTLFADIYPAPSLFSCHPTSDASAPDAQPGDCTYTEGQDQKVTEYALGNGITVSDFCAFNGDWSCAHAQDGSLSSLDIVFARPNPDTFIRADGSSYMAACLVVSSLQGGEKYIFVSSSGEIAANASSCP
;
A
#
# COMPACT_ATOMS: atom_id res chain seq x y z
N MET A 1 25.17 68.71 0.41
CA MET A 1 24.09 67.88 -0.17
C MET A 1 24.76 66.63 -0.74
N ARG A 2 24.63 65.47 -0.07
CA ARG A 2 25.28 64.23 -0.54
C ARG A 2 24.52 63.75 -1.78
N LEU A 3 25.18 63.73 -2.93
CA LEU A 3 24.68 63.07 -4.13
C LEU A 3 24.50 61.58 -3.79
N ALA A 4 23.26 61.10 -3.86
CA ALA A 4 22.96 59.69 -3.77
C ALA A 4 23.53 59.01 -5.01
N ASN A 5 24.53 58.13 -4.84
CA ASN A 5 25.08 57.35 -5.93
C ASN A 5 24.01 56.35 -6.38
N GLY A 6 23.40 56.60 -7.55
CA GLY A 6 22.42 55.73 -8.17
C GLY A 6 23.05 54.46 -8.74
N PHE A 7 22.26 53.40 -8.80
CA PHE A 7 22.65 52.11 -9.40
C PHE A 7 22.76 52.25 -10.92
N THR A 8 23.80 51.67 -11.54
CA THR A 8 23.92 51.67 -13.00
C THR A 8 22.95 50.64 -13.61
N LEU A 9 22.45 50.92 -14.82
CA LEU A 9 21.54 50.00 -15.53
C LEU A 9 22.17 48.61 -15.75
N ILE A 10 23.49 48.58 -15.95
CA ILE A 10 24.24 47.33 -16.16
C ILE A 10 24.36 46.52 -14.86
N GLU A 11 24.58 47.15 -13.70
CA GLU A 11 24.60 46.45 -12.41
C GLU A 11 23.23 45.82 -12.10
N LEU A 12 22.13 46.53 -12.38
CA LEU A 12 20.78 45.99 -12.17
C LEU A 12 20.55 44.73 -13.03
N MET A 13 21.01 44.75 -14.27
CA MET A 13 20.87 43.62 -15.19
C MET A 13 21.67 42.39 -14.71
N VAL A 14 22.88 42.59 -14.19
CA VAL A 14 23.70 41.50 -13.64
C VAL A 14 23.04 40.89 -12.40
N VAL A 15 22.48 41.72 -11.51
CA VAL A 15 21.78 41.23 -10.31
C VAL A 15 20.54 40.40 -10.66
N LEU A 16 19.72 40.87 -11.61
CA LEU A 16 18.55 40.11 -12.08
C LEU A 16 18.95 38.79 -12.74
N ALA A 17 20.05 38.76 -13.48
CA ALA A 17 20.58 37.53 -14.07
C ALA A 17 20.99 36.51 -12.99
N ILE A 18 21.70 36.94 -11.94
CA ILE A 18 22.10 36.07 -10.83
C ILE A 18 20.88 35.56 -10.07
N ILE A 19 19.90 36.41 -9.76
CA ILE A 19 18.66 36.00 -9.07
C ILE A 19 17.88 34.99 -9.91
N GLY A 20 17.77 35.20 -11.23
CA GLY A 20 17.10 34.28 -12.14
C GLY A 20 17.76 32.90 -12.17
N VAL A 21 19.09 32.84 -12.18
CA VAL A 21 19.85 31.57 -12.11
C VAL A 21 19.64 30.88 -10.77
N ILE A 22 19.68 31.61 -9.65
CA ILE A 22 19.44 31.01 -8.32
C ILE A 22 17.99 30.50 -8.21
N MET A 23 17.02 31.27 -8.69
CA MET A 23 15.60 30.90 -8.62
C MET A 23 15.29 29.65 -9.44
N SER A 24 15.94 29.45 -10.59
CA SER A 24 15.74 28.25 -11.40
C SER A 24 16.25 26.98 -10.69
N VAL A 25 17.42 27.03 -10.04
CA VAL A 25 17.97 25.93 -9.25
C VAL A 25 17.06 25.60 -8.06
N VAL A 26 16.54 26.62 -7.37
CA VAL A 26 15.65 26.41 -6.22
C VAL A 26 14.31 25.80 -6.64
N LEU A 27 13.69 26.30 -7.70
CA LEU A 27 12.40 25.79 -8.19
C LEU A 27 12.49 24.33 -8.65
N THR A 28 13.56 23.98 -9.36
CA THR A 28 13.79 22.60 -9.79
C THR A 28 14.01 21.66 -8.61
N GLY A 29 14.75 22.07 -7.58
CA GLY A 29 14.93 21.29 -6.35
C GLY A 29 13.65 21.12 -5.52
N GLN A 30 12.78 22.13 -5.47
CA GLN A 30 11.52 22.03 -4.72
C GLN A 30 10.55 21.02 -5.35
N SER A 31 10.50 20.94 -6.69
CA SER A 31 9.60 20.02 -7.39
C SER A 31 9.96 18.55 -7.13
N THR A 32 11.25 18.20 -7.14
CA THR A 32 11.70 16.83 -6.88
C THR A 32 11.46 16.41 -5.43
N PHE A 33 11.74 17.30 -4.47
CA PHE A 33 11.50 17.03 -3.05
C PHE A 33 10.02 16.76 -2.75
N ASN A 34 9.12 17.59 -3.30
CA ASN A 34 7.68 17.42 -3.11
C ASN A 34 7.20 16.05 -3.62
N LYS A 35 7.70 15.58 -4.78
CA LYS A 35 7.33 14.26 -5.33
C LYS A 35 7.76 13.11 -4.42
N THR A 36 9.02 13.13 -3.96
CA THR A 36 9.54 12.08 -3.08
C THR A 36 8.81 12.04 -1.76
N LEU A 37 8.46 13.21 -1.20
CA LEU A 37 7.72 13.30 0.05
C LEU A 37 6.30 12.74 -0.08
N ILE A 38 5.59 13.06 -1.16
CA ILE A 38 4.24 12.54 -1.39
C ILE A 38 4.28 11.02 -1.57
N LEU A 39 5.18 10.49 -2.40
CA LEU A 39 5.35 9.03 -2.57
C LEU A 39 5.68 8.31 -1.25
N GLN A 40 6.58 8.90 -0.47
CA GLN A 40 6.96 8.35 0.83
C GLN A 40 5.78 8.34 1.80
N ASN A 41 5.02 9.44 1.89
CA ASN A 41 3.83 9.50 2.72
C ASN A 41 2.80 8.44 2.30
N THR A 42 2.56 8.27 1.00
CA THR A 42 1.62 7.23 0.52
C THR A 42 2.10 5.81 0.86
N ALA A 43 3.40 5.53 0.75
CA ALA A 43 3.93 4.23 1.18
C ALA A 43 3.74 4.00 2.69
N TYR A 44 3.93 5.04 3.51
CA TYR A 44 3.64 4.98 4.95
C TYR A 44 2.15 4.82 5.24
N ASP A 45 1.28 5.49 4.49
CA ASP A 45 -0.18 5.36 4.64
C ASP A 45 -0.62 3.93 4.34
N ILE A 46 -0.12 3.31 3.25
CA ILE A 46 -0.39 1.89 2.95
C ILE A 46 0.13 1.00 4.09
N ALA A 47 1.37 1.20 4.53
CA ALA A 47 1.92 0.41 5.64
C ALA A 47 1.17 0.62 6.97
N LEU A 48 0.56 1.79 7.18
CA LEU A 48 -0.30 2.07 8.33
C LEU A 48 -1.66 1.37 8.19
N THR A 49 -2.26 1.37 7.00
CA THR A 49 -3.51 0.64 6.76
C THR A 49 -3.36 -0.87 6.98
N LEU A 50 -2.22 -1.46 6.59
CA LEU A 50 -1.90 -2.86 6.90
C LEU A 50 -1.82 -3.09 8.42
N ARG A 51 -1.16 -2.21 9.17
CA ARG A 51 -1.12 -2.30 10.65
C ARG A 51 -2.49 -2.10 11.30
N ASN A 52 -3.36 -1.28 10.70
CA ASN A 52 -4.74 -1.15 11.15
C ASN A 52 -5.52 -2.45 10.91
N ALA A 53 -5.34 -3.08 9.74
CA ALA A 53 -5.93 -4.39 9.44
C ALA A 53 -5.46 -5.45 10.44
N GLU A 54 -4.15 -5.52 10.71
CA GLU A 54 -3.55 -6.38 11.75
C GLU A 54 -4.20 -6.15 13.12
N THR A 55 -4.30 -4.89 13.56
CA THR A 55 -4.91 -4.55 14.85
C THR A 55 -6.39 -4.96 14.90
N TYR A 56 -7.14 -4.83 13.79
CA TYR A 56 -8.55 -5.23 13.74
C TYR A 56 -8.74 -6.74 13.71
N GLY A 57 -7.89 -7.48 12.97
CA GLY A 57 -7.93 -8.93 12.84
C GLY A 57 -7.47 -9.65 14.11
N LEU A 58 -6.42 -9.16 14.76
CA LEU A 58 -5.93 -9.72 16.03
C LEU A 58 -6.78 -9.26 17.22
N GLY A 59 -7.26 -8.02 17.19
CA GLY A 59 -8.06 -7.39 18.25
C GLY A 59 -9.55 -7.73 18.23
N SER A 60 -10.02 -8.56 17.29
CA SER A 60 -11.41 -9.02 17.22
C SER A 60 -12.40 -7.85 17.10
N ARG A 61 -12.34 -7.10 16.00
CA ARG A 61 -13.32 -6.05 15.70
C ARG A 61 -14.57 -6.64 15.06
N ALA A 62 -15.75 -6.19 15.47
CA ALA A 62 -17.01 -6.67 14.89
C ALA A 62 -17.28 -6.08 13.50
N ALA A 63 -17.56 -6.97 12.55
CA ALA A 63 -17.96 -6.72 11.17
C ALA A 63 -19.30 -7.44 10.91
N SER A 64 -20.35 -6.72 10.51
CA SER A 64 -21.67 -7.30 10.17
C SER A 64 -22.21 -8.34 11.19
N ALA A 65 -22.07 -8.04 12.49
CA ALA A 65 -22.42 -8.91 13.64
C ALA A 65 -21.53 -10.15 13.86
N ILE A 66 -20.48 -10.33 13.06
CA ILE A 66 -19.41 -11.32 13.25
C ILE A 66 -18.26 -10.61 13.96
N SER A 67 -17.78 -11.16 15.08
CA SER A 67 -16.73 -10.51 15.89
C SER A 67 -15.35 -11.14 15.75
N ASN A 68 -15.26 -12.29 15.10
CA ASN A 68 -14.05 -13.09 14.94
C ASN A 68 -13.59 -13.20 13.48
N SER A 69 -13.98 -12.26 12.61
CA SER A 69 -13.53 -12.19 11.22
C SER A 69 -12.08 -11.72 11.12
N GLY A 70 -11.37 -12.23 10.11
CA GLY A 70 -10.09 -11.67 9.68
C GLY A 70 -10.26 -10.28 9.08
N TYR A 71 -9.20 -9.47 9.13
CA TYR A 71 -9.17 -8.17 8.46
C TYR A 71 -7.98 -8.12 7.53
N GLY A 72 -8.20 -7.57 6.34
CA GLY A 72 -7.18 -7.51 5.33
C GLY A 72 -7.29 -6.33 4.41
N VAL A 73 -6.26 -6.21 3.58
CA VAL A 73 -6.13 -5.16 2.58
C VAL A 73 -6.03 -5.81 1.21
N HIS A 74 -6.95 -5.42 0.33
CA HIS A 74 -7.04 -5.91 -1.04
C HIS A 74 -6.44 -4.90 -2.02
N PHE A 75 -5.63 -5.43 -2.93
CA PHE A 75 -5.06 -4.73 -4.07
C PHE A 75 -5.51 -5.43 -5.35
N GLY A 76 -6.06 -4.66 -6.30
CA GLY A 76 -6.49 -5.18 -7.59
C GLY A 76 -5.85 -4.42 -8.75
N ILE A 77 -5.48 -5.14 -9.82
CA ILE A 77 -4.92 -4.50 -11.03
C ILE A 77 -5.93 -3.59 -11.74
N GLY A 78 -7.23 -3.83 -11.56
CA GLY A 78 -8.30 -3.04 -12.18
C GLY A 78 -8.52 -1.67 -11.51
N THR A 79 -8.04 -1.51 -10.28
CA THR A 79 -8.24 -0.31 -9.45
C THR A 79 -6.93 0.14 -8.78
N PRO A 80 -5.87 0.43 -9.56
CA PRO A 80 -4.52 0.64 -9.02
C PRO A 80 -4.39 1.91 -8.15
N GLY A 81 -5.37 2.81 -8.20
CA GLY A 81 -5.44 4.00 -7.34
C GLY A 81 -6.26 3.83 -6.07
N PHE A 82 -6.80 2.64 -5.81
CA PHE A 82 -7.65 2.37 -4.66
C PHE A 82 -7.10 1.23 -3.82
N LEU A 83 -7.30 1.36 -2.52
CA LEU A 83 -6.94 0.38 -1.52
C LEU A 83 -8.19 0.03 -0.74
N THR A 84 -8.55 -1.25 -0.69
CA THR A 84 -9.76 -1.68 0.02
C THR A 84 -9.38 -2.40 1.30
N LEU A 85 -9.71 -1.79 2.44
CA LEU A 85 -9.70 -2.46 3.74
C LEU A 85 -11.02 -3.22 3.89
N PHE A 86 -10.93 -4.53 4.08
CA PHE A 86 -12.09 -5.41 4.19
C PHE A 86 -12.03 -6.24 5.47
N ALA A 87 -13.20 -6.72 5.88
CA ALA A 87 -13.35 -7.77 6.86
C ALA A 87 -13.81 -9.02 6.14
N ASP A 88 -13.04 -10.08 6.30
CA ASP A 88 -13.24 -11.38 5.69
C ASP A 88 -14.33 -12.13 6.46
N ILE A 89 -15.55 -12.05 5.93
CA ILE A 89 -16.77 -12.63 6.54
C ILE A 89 -17.39 -13.70 5.64
N TYR A 90 -16.85 -13.89 4.46
CA TYR A 90 -17.31 -14.86 3.48
C TYR A 90 -16.12 -15.66 2.93
N PRO A 91 -16.25 -16.98 2.75
CA PRO A 91 -17.42 -17.81 3.00
C PRO A 91 -17.69 -18.05 4.49
N ALA A 92 -18.84 -18.65 4.80
CA ALA A 92 -19.14 -19.13 6.15
C ALA A 92 -18.04 -20.09 6.65
N PRO A 93 -17.86 -20.24 7.97
CA PRO A 93 -16.80 -21.07 8.53
C PRO A 93 -16.82 -22.48 7.93
N SER A 94 -15.66 -22.95 7.50
CA SER A 94 -15.51 -24.26 6.86
C SER A 94 -14.20 -24.91 7.28
N LEU A 95 -14.07 -26.23 7.04
CA LEU A 95 -12.83 -26.97 7.31
C LEU A 95 -11.70 -26.61 6.33
N PHE A 96 -12.02 -25.89 5.23
CA PHE A 96 -11.08 -25.54 4.16
C PHE A 96 -10.87 -24.02 4.07
N SER A 97 -11.12 -23.27 5.15
CA SER A 97 -10.74 -21.87 5.25
C SER A 97 -9.24 -21.70 5.50
N CYS A 98 -8.75 -20.46 5.38
CA CYS A 98 -7.43 -20.10 5.88
C CYS A 98 -7.34 -20.12 7.43
N HIS A 99 -8.46 -20.37 8.10
CA HIS A 99 -8.59 -20.52 9.55
C HIS A 99 -9.13 -21.92 9.87
N PRO A 100 -8.31 -22.98 9.66
CA PRO A 100 -8.78 -24.34 9.82
C PRO A 100 -9.24 -24.58 11.26
N THR A 101 -10.50 -24.95 11.42
CA THR A 101 -11.08 -25.45 12.66
C THR A 101 -11.33 -26.95 12.54
N SER A 102 -11.39 -27.66 13.66
CA SER A 102 -11.77 -29.07 13.68
C SER A 102 -13.25 -29.30 13.33
N ASP A 103 -14.09 -28.28 13.45
CA ASP A 103 -15.52 -28.34 13.14
C ASP A 103 -16.04 -26.94 12.73
N ALA A 104 -16.68 -26.84 11.58
CA ALA A 104 -17.28 -25.61 11.06
C ALA A 104 -18.37 -25.02 11.98
N SER A 105 -18.92 -25.81 12.90
CA SER A 105 -19.90 -25.38 13.90
C SER A 105 -19.28 -25.05 15.26
N ALA A 106 -17.95 -25.17 15.40
CA ALA A 106 -17.27 -24.91 16.65
C ALA A 106 -17.34 -23.42 17.03
N PRO A 107 -17.35 -23.08 18.33
CA PRO A 107 -17.42 -21.70 18.78
C PRO A 107 -16.18 -20.87 18.41
N ASP A 108 -15.08 -21.52 18.04
CA ASP A 108 -13.84 -20.91 17.57
C ASP A 108 -13.75 -20.86 16.03
N ALA A 109 -14.73 -21.40 15.31
CA ALA A 109 -14.78 -21.39 13.86
C ALA A 109 -14.88 -19.96 13.32
N GLN A 110 -13.94 -19.57 12.47
CA GLN A 110 -13.89 -18.25 11.86
C GLN A 110 -14.39 -18.33 10.41
N PRO A 111 -15.19 -17.34 9.97
CA PRO A 111 -15.52 -17.21 8.57
C PRO A 111 -14.32 -16.69 7.78
N GLY A 112 -14.39 -16.85 6.47
CA GLY A 112 -13.43 -16.30 5.53
C GLY A 112 -12.50 -17.29 4.87
N ASP A 113 -11.91 -16.90 3.74
CA ASP A 113 -10.92 -17.67 2.98
C ASP A 113 -9.59 -16.93 2.77
N CYS A 114 -9.42 -15.81 3.47
CA CYS A 114 -8.31 -14.87 3.39
C CYS A 114 -8.16 -14.20 2.02
N THR A 115 -9.25 -14.10 1.27
CA THR A 115 -9.32 -13.36 0.02
C THR A 115 -10.46 -12.35 0.09
N TYR A 116 -10.40 -11.32 -0.75
CA TYR A 116 -11.50 -10.36 -0.83
C TYR A 116 -12.47 -10.75 -1.94
N THR A 117 -13.71 -11.04 -1.56
CA THR A 117 -14.82 -11.28 -2.49
C THR A 117 -15.76 -10.09 -2.51
N GLU A 118 -15.77 -9.35 -3.63
CA GLU A 118 -16.62 -8.18 -3.80
C GLU A 118 -18.11 -8.52 -3.61
N GLY A 119 -18.79 -7.75 -2.75
CA GLY A 119 -20.22 -7.89 -2.48
C GLY A 119 -20.60 -9.03 -1.54
N GLN A 120 -19.64 -9.88 -1.13
CA GLN A 120 -19.83 -10.87 -0.06
C GLN A 120 -19.09 -10.45 1.20
N ASP A 121 -17.83 -10.02 1.08
CA ASP A 121 -17.08 -9.50 2.21
C ASP A 121 -17.48 -8.08 2.57
N GLN A 122 -17.33 -7.76 3.86
CA GLN A 122 -17.63 -6.42 4.31
C GLN A 122 -16.49 -5.49 3.94
N LYS A 123 -16.74 -4.59 3.00
CA LYS A 123 -15.90 -3.42 2.77
C LYS A 123 -15.94 -2.49 3.99
N VAL A 124 -14.84 -2.40 4.72
CA VAL A 124 -14.72 -1.57 5.93
C VAL A 124 -14.45 -0.13 5.54
N THR A 125 -13.47 0.09 4.65
CA THR A 125 -13.10 1.40 4.14
C THR A 125 -12.38 1.24 2.80
N GLU A 126 -12.60 2.18 1.90
CA GLU A 126 -11.87 2.30 0.64
C GLU A 126 -11.06 3.59 0.68
N TYR A 127 -9.75 3.48 0.48
CA TYR A 127 -8.84 4.62 0.46
C TYR A 127 -8.42 4.89 -0.98
N ALA A 128 -8.69 6.11 -1.45
CA ALA A 128 -8.16 6.59 -2.73
C ALA A 128 -6.75 7.12 -2.52
N LEU A 129 -5.78 6.58 -3.26
CA LEU A 129 -4.42 7.07 -3.29
C LEU A 129 -4.42 8.45 -3.95
N GLY A 130 -4.10 9.48 -3.16
CA GLY A 130 -4.12 10.87 -3.61
C GLY A 130 -2.99 11.21 -4.60
N ASN A 131 -3.08 12.39 -5.21
CA ASN A 131 -2.00 13.00 -6.00
C ASN A 131 -1.54 12.20 -7.23
N GLY A 132 -2.43 11.36 -7.82
CA GLY A 132 -2.12 10.56 -9.00
C GLY A 132 -1.05 9.49 -8.73
N ILE A 133 -1.00 9.01 -7.50
CA ILE A 133 -0.18 7.85 -7.11
C ILE A 133 -1.01 6.59 -7.33
N THR A 134 -0.36 5.57 -7.86
CA THR A 134 -0.96 4.27 -8.13
C THR A 134 -0.03 3.16 -7.70
N VAL A 135 -0.60 2.02 -7.32
CA VAL A 135 0.14 0.76 -7.23
C VAL A 135 0.40 0.29 -8.66
N SER A 136 1.64 0.44 -9.13
CA SER A 136 2.01 0.06 -10.50
C SER A 136 2.24 -1.43 -10.66
N ASP A 137 2.76 -2.08 -9.61
CA ASP A 137 2.96 -3.52 -9.60
C ASP A 137 2.85 -4.05 -8.18
N PHE A 138 2.53 -5.33 -8.07
CA PHE A 138 2.65 -6.08 -6.84
C PHE A 138 3.12 -7.49 -7.16
N CYS A 139 4.02 -7.98 -6.34
CA CYS A 139 4.66 -9.28 -6.46
C CYS A 139 4.38 -10.11 -5.22
N ALA A 140 4.24 -11.41 -5.39
CA ALA A 140 4.11 -12.37 -4.32
C ALA A 140 5.19 -13.44 -4.45
N PHE A 141 5.75 -13.89 -3.33
CA PHE A 141 6.87 -14.83 -3.26
C PHE A 141 6.42 -16.18 -2.67
N ASN A 142 6.63 -17.27 -3.40
CA ASN A 142 6.44 -18.63 -2.92
C ASN A 142 7.47 -19.55 -3.57
N GLY A 143 8.71 -19.53 -3.05
CA GLY A 143 9.86 -20.16 -3.68
C GLY A 143 10.44 -19.35 -4.84
N ASP A 144 9.57 -18.81 -5.69
CA ASP A 144 9.88 -17.86 -6.77
C ASP A 144 8.94 -16.63 -6.71
N TRP A 145 9.34 -15.54 -7.36
CA TRP A 145 8.55 -14.30 -7.42
C TRP A 145 7.59 -14.31 -8.62
N SER A 146 6.31 -14.06 -8.36
CA SER A 146 5.28 -13.82 -9.37
C SER A 146 4.76 -12.41 -9.21
N CYS A 147 4.73 -11.61 -10.26
CA CYS A 147 4.26 -10.23 -10.22
C CYS A 147 3.07 -10.01 -11.15
N ALA A 148 2.27 -8.98 -10.86
CA ALA A 148 1.15 -8.59 -11.69
C ALA A 148 1.59 -8.03 -13.04
N HIS A 149 2.70 -7.29 -13.09
CA HIS A 149 3.18 -6.60 -14.30
C HIS A 149 4.57 -7.03 -14.80
N ALA A 150 5.24 -7.99 -14.15
CA ALA A 150 6.46 -8.59 -14.70
C ALA A 150 6.17 -9.46 -15.94
N GLN A 151 7.21 -9.80 -16.71
CA GLN A 151 7.17 -10.46 -18.02
C GLN A 151 6.37 -11.79 -18.11
N ASP A 152 5.88 -12.35 -16.99
CA ASP A 152 5.03 -13.55 -16.91
C ASP A 152 3.59 -13.26 -16.38
N GLY A 153 3.20 -11.99 -16.31
CA GLY A 153 1.94 -11.43 -15.77
C GLY A 153 0.81 -12.42 -15.53
N SER A 154 0.72 -12.94 -14.32
CA SER A 154 -0.36 -13.86 -13.93
C SER A 154 -1.19 -13.37 -12.75
N LEU A 155 -0.77 -12.34 -12.01
CA LEU A 155 -1.47 -11.91 -10.80
C LEU A 155 -2.47 -10.79 -11.08
N SER A 156 -3.73 -11.01 -10.72
CA SER A 156 -4.82 -10.02 -10.85
C SER A 156 -5.18 -9.33 -9.54
N SER A 157 -4.96 -10.02 -8.43
CA SER A 157 -5.33 -9.58 -7.08
C SER A 157 -4.27 -9.99 -6.07
N LEU A 158 -4.11 -9.17 -5.03
CA LEU A 158 -3.30 -9.47 -3.86
C LEU A 158 -4.08 -9.08 -2.61
N ASP A 159 -4.29 -10.05 -1.73
CA ASP A 159 -4.95 -9.92 -0.45
C ASP A 159 -3.95 -10.21 0.66
N ILE A 160 -3.86 -9.30 1.62
CA ILE A 160 -3.03 -9.46 2.81
C ILE A 160 -3.95 -9.42 4.03
N VAL A 161 -4.16 -10.57 4.66
CA VAL A 161 -5.13 -10.76 5.73
C VAL A 161 -4.43 -11.13 7.03
N PHE A 162 -4.95 -10.58 8.13
CA PHE A 162 -4.53 -10.85 9.49
C PHE A 162 -5.73 -11.35 10.27
N ALA A 163 -5.54 -12.43 11.03
CA ALA A 163 -6.62 -13.01 11.79
C ALA A 163 -6.10 -13.74 13.02
N ARG A 164 -6.78 -13.54 14.15
CA ARG A 164 -6.52 -14.31 15.38
C ARG A 164 -6.72 -15.81 15.15
N PRO A 165 -6.09 -16.70 15.93
CA PRO A 165 -5.11 -16.41 16.99
C PRO A 165 -3.68 -16.23 16.46
N ASN A 166 -3.45 -16.38 15.15
CA ASN A 166 -2.10 -16.38 14.59
C ASN A 166 -1.65 -14.94 14.23
N PRO A 167 -0.53 -14.42 14.76
CA PRO A 167 0.03 -13.16 14.29
C PRO A 167 0.62 -13.23 12.87
N ASP A 168 0.81 -14.42 12.31
CA ASP A 168 1.29 -14.58 10.93
C ASP A 168 0.31 -13.95 9.93
N THR A 169 0.87 -13.46 8.82
CA THR A 169 0.10 -12.81 7.75
C THR A 169 -0.29 -13.83 6.69
N PHE A 170 -1.57 -13.84 6.35
CA PHE A 170 -2.08 -14.64 5.24
C PHE A 170 -1.99 -13.81 3.98
N ILE A 171 -1.01 -14.12 3.14
CA ILE A 171 -0.82 -13.48 1.85
C ILE A 171 -1.43 -14.39 0.79
N ARG A 172 -2.43 -13.88 0.08
CA ARG A 172 -3.10 -14.57 -1.02
C ARG A 172 -2.98 -13.73 -2.29
N ALA A 173 -2.61 -14.34 -3.39
CA ALA A 173 -2.72 -13.70 -4.71
C ALA A 173 -3.48 -14.65 -5.64
N ASP A 174 -4.55 -14.15 -6.24
CA ASP A 174 -5.51 -14.93 -7.05
C ASP A 174 -5.95 -16.24 -6.37
N GLY A 175 -6.20 -16.18 -5.06
CA GLY A 175 -6.60 -17.32 -4.24
C GLY A 175 -5.48 -18.28 -3.81
N SER A 176 -4.28 -18.15 -4.37
CA SER A 176 -3.11 -18.97 -4.00
C SER A 176 -2.34 -18.35 -2.84
N SER A 177 -1.75 -19.16 -1.95
CA SER A 177 -1.01 -18.66 -0.77
C SER A 177 0.46 -18.40 -1.08
N TYR A 178 0.99 -17.31 -0.50
CA TYR A 178 2.36 -16.86 -0.66
C TYR A 178 3.02 -16.56 0.70
N MET A 179 4.34 -16.54 0.72
CA MET A 179 5.16 -16.32 1.91
C MET A 179 5.57 -14.86 2.11
N ALA A 180 5.61 -14.07 1.05
CA ALA A 180 5.87 -12.64 1.12
C ALA A 180 5.19 -11.91 -0.04
N ALA A 181 5.00 -10.61 0.10
CA ALA A 181 4.51 -9.73 -0.93
C ALA A 181 5.35 -8.46 -1.00
N CYS A 182 5.51 -7.92 -2.20
CA CYS A 182 6.18 -6.66 -2.46
C CYS A 182 5.28 -5.79 -3.32
N LEU A 183 5.02 -4.56 -2.88
CA LEU A 183 4.18 -3.62 -3.61
C LEU A 183 5.04 -2.47 -4.13
N VAL A 184 4.83 -2.13 -5.39
CA VAL A 184 5.48 -1.02 -6.08
C VAL A 184 4.47 0.11 -6.22
N VAL A 185 4.76 1.23 -5.56
CA VAL A 185 3.96 2.45 -5.64
C VAL A 185 4.72 3.45 -6.47
N SER A 186 4.06 3.98 -7.51
CA SER A 186 4.65 4.95 -8.42
C SER A 186 3.77 6.17 -8.60
N SER A 187 4.40 7.28 -9.00
CA SER A 187 3.71 8.52 -9.36
C SER A 187 3.82 8.73 -10.86
N LEU A 188 2.77 9.30 -11.47
CA LEU A 188 2.79 9.77 -12.86
C LEU A 188 3.94 10.75 -13.17
N GLN A 189 4.51 11.39 -12.14
CA GLN A 189 5.59 12.37 -12.27
C GLN A 189 7.00 11.76 -12.10
N GLY A 190 7.07 10.43 -11.98
CA GLY A 190 8.28 9.64 -11.79
C GLY A 190 8.61 9.35 -10.32
N GLY A 191 9.33 8.25 -10.10
CA GLY A 191 9.76 7.76 -8.80
C GLY A 191 8.92 6.59 -8.30
N GLU A 192 9.58 5.67 -7.62
CA GLU A 192 8.98 4.46 -7.07
C GLU A 192 9.33 4.32 -5.58
N LYS A 193 8.42 3.71 -4.84
CA LYS A 193 8.62 3.26 -3.46
C LYS A 193 8.12 1.83 -3.33
N TYR A 194 8.82 1.08 -2.48
CA TYR A 194 8.58 -0.34 -2.30
C TYR A 194 8.09 -0.60 -0.88
N ILE A 195 6.99 -1.34 -0.77
CA ILE A 195 6.46 -1.83 0.50
C ILE A 195 6.63 -3.34 0.50
N PHE A 196 7.26 -3.90 1.53
CA PHE A 196 7.46 -5.32 1.69
C PHE A 196 6.66 -5.84 2.87
N VAL A 197 6.00 -6.97 2.66
CA VAL A 197 5.23 -7.68 3.69
C VAL A 197 5.65 -9.14 3.70
N SER A 198 5.87 -9.71 4.88
CA SER A 198 6.17 -11.13 5.02
C SER A 198 5.09 -11.88 5.79
N SER A 199 4.97 -13.17 5.52
CA SER A 199 4.12 -14.12 6.27
C SER A 199 4.42 -14.13 7.77
N SER A 200 5.62 -13.73 8.18
CA SER A 200 6.01 -13.63 9.60
C SER A 200 5.50 -12.39 10.34
N GLY A 201 4.77 -11.49 9.67
CA GLY A 201 4.26 -10.24 10.28
C GLY A 201 5.09 -8.99 9.99
N GLU A 202 6.17 -9.09 9.20
CA GLU A 202 6.98 -7.92 8.86
C GLU A 202 6.22 -7.00 7.90
N ILE A 203 6.18 -5.69 8.19
CA ILE A 203 5.64 -4.65 7.30
C ILE A 203 6.68 -3.52 7.18
N ALA A 204 7.40 -3.49 6.06
CA ALA A 204 8.41 -2.47 5.74
C ALA A 204 7.88 -1.48 4.68
N ALA A 205 7.75 -0.20 5.03
CA ALA A 205 7.24 0.85 4.14
C ALA A 205 8.31 1.45 3.19
N ASN A 206 9.57 1.05 3.36
CA ASN A 206 10.74 1.59 2.67
C ASN A 206 11.71 0.48 2.26
N ALA A 207 11.20 -0.60 1.68
CA ALA A 207 12.04 -1.66 1.16
C ALA A 207 13.02 -1.11 0.10
N SER A 208 14.22 -1.70 0.02
CA SER A 208 15.26 -1.23 -0.91
C SER A 208 14.93 -1.51 -2.36
N SER A 209 14.19 -2.58 -2.63
CA SER A 209 13.81 -3.03 -3.97
C SER A 209 12.69 -4.07 -3.89
N CYS A 210 11.83 -4.09 -4.91
CA CYS A 210 11.07 -5.28 -5.30
C CYS A 210 11.83 -6.01 -6.43
N PRO A 211 11.56 -7.31 -6.66
CA PRO A 211 12.16 -8.09 -7.76
C PRO A 211 11.83 -7.54 -9.14
#